data_AF-A0A3C0KGU5-F1
#
_entry.id   AF-A0A3C0KGU5-F1
#
_cell.length_a   1.000
_cell.length_b   1.000
_cell.length_c   1.000
_cell.angle_alpha   90.00
_cell.angle_beta   90.00
_cell.angle_gamma   90.00
#
_symmetry.space_group_name_H-M   'P 1'
#
loop_
_entity.id
_entity.type
_entity.pdbx_description
1 polymer ?
#
loop_
_entity_poly.entity_id
_entity_poly.type
_entity_poly.pdbx_seq_one_letter_code
_entity_poly.pdbx_strand_id
1 'polypeptide(L)'
;FVEVLMAPGYSDEALAIFKAKANVRVLHIDLPPGGASAWAQGLNLSDTKRVGSGLLIQSADNHVLQRADLKVVTKLQPTEQQLDDLMFAWKVAKFVKSNAIVFCKDGMTMGVGAGQMSRLDSARIASIKAEHAQLSLQGTAVASDAFFPFR
;
A
#
# COMPACT_ATOMS: atom_id res chain seq x y z
N PHE A 1 -10.97 -10.53 15.01
CA PHE A 1 -9.78 -10.77 15.86
C PHE A 1 -8.65 -9.89 15.33
N VAL A 2 -7.92 -9.19 16.18
CA VAL A 2 -6.77 -8.33 15.81
C VAL A 2 -5.61 -8.70 16.73
N GLU A 3 -4.41 -8.79 16.18
CA GLU A 3 -3.23 -9.18 16.94
C GLU A 3 -2.49 -8.00 17.58
N VAL A 4 -2.35 -6.91 16.82
CA VAL A 4 -1.68 -5.68 17.21
C VAL A 4 -2.51 -4.50 16.72
N LEU A 5 -2.74 -3.53 17.61
CA LEU A 5 -3.28 -2.22 17.27
C LEU A 5 -2.22 -1.17 17.59
N MET A 6 -1.92 -0.31 16.63
CA MET A 6 -0.88 0.70 16.73
C MET A 6 -1.47 2.04 16.29
N ALA A 7 -1.32 3.07 17.13
CA ALA A 7 -1.87 4.41 16.87
C ALA A 7 -1.05 5.49 17.58
N PRO A 8 -1.15 6.76 17.13
CA PRO A 8 -0.49 7.89 17.78
C PRO A 8 -1.21 8.44 19.00
N GLY A 9 -2.23 7.73 19.46
CA GLY A 9 -3.03 8.11 20.61
C GLY A 9 -4.29 7.26 20.69
N TYR A 10 -4.86 7.17 21.88
CA TYR A 10 -6.11 6.47 22.14
C TYR A 10 -6.96 7.31 23.09
N SER A 11 -8.28 7.29 22.88
CA SER A 11 -9.20 7.77 23.90
C SER A 11 -9.34 6.74 25.02
N ASP A 12 -9.76 7.18 26.20
CA ASP A 12 -9.97 6.31 27.36
C ASP A 12 -11.05 5.24 27.07
N GLU A 13 -12.08 5.59 26.32
CA GLU A 13 -13.15 4.67 25.90
C GLU A 13 -12.60 3.58 24.98
N ALA A 14 -11.73 3.94 24.02
CA ALA A 14 -11.09 2.96 23.15
C ALA A 14 -10.21 1.99 23.96
N LEU A 15 -9.40 2.51 24.88
CA LEU A 15 -8.55 1.68 25.74
C LEU A 15 -9.39 0.72 26.61
N ALA A 16 -10.52 1.18 27.16
CA ALA A 16 -11.41 0.33 27.95
C ALA A 16 -11.92 -0.89 27.15
N ILE A 17 -12.28 -0.70 25.87
CA ILE A 17 -12.71 -1.79 24.98
C ILE A 17 -11.59 -2.80 24.73
N PHE A 18 -10.36 -2.33 24.49
CA PHE A 18 -9.24 -3.22 24.17
C PHE A 18 -8.64 -3.91 25.41
N LYS A 19 -8.74 -3.31 26.61
CA LYS A 19 -8.34 -3.94 27.89
C LYS A 19 -9.02 -5.28 28.13
N ALA A 20 -10.28 -5.44 27.69
CA ALA A 20 -11.01 -6.70 27.82
C ALA A 20 -10.47 -7.83 26.92
N LYS A 21 -9.61 -7.52 25.94
CA LYS A 21 -9.09 -8.49 24.96
C LYS A 21 -7.65 -8.87 25.31
N ALA A 22 -7.49 -9.91 26.13
CA ALA A 22 -6.20 -10.34 26.71
C ALA A 22 -5.04 -10.53 25.70
N ASN A 23 -5.35 -10.88 24.44
CA ASN A 23 -4.34 -11.19 23.42
C ASN A 23 -4.05 -10.03 22.45
N VAL A 24 -4.70 -8.87 22.61
CA VAL A 24 -4.47 -7.71 21.74
C VAL A 24 -3.32 -6.87 22.29
N ARG A 25 -2.26 -6.68 21.50
CA ARG A 25 -1.17 -5.74 21.82
C ARG A 25 -1.58 -4.34 21.38
N VAL A 26 -1.74 -3.42 22.32
CA VAL A 26 -2.05 -2.01 22.04
C VAL A 26 -0.77 -1.18 22.20
N LEU A 27 -0.30 -0.58 21.12
CA LEU A 27 0.98 0.14 21.05
C LEU A 27 0.76 1.61 20.70
N HIS A 28 1.26 2.49 21.55
CA HIS A 28 1.35 3.92 21.25
C HIS A 28 2.63 4.20 20.45
N ILE A 29 2.50 4.94 19.34
CA ILE A 29 3.64 5.37 18.52
C ILE A 29 3.57 6.86 18.18
N ASP A 30 4.60 7.62 18.51
CA ASP A 30 4.63 9.02 18.11
C ASP A 30 4.79 9.14 16.59
N LEU A 31 4.03 10.05 15.98
CA LEU A 31 4.26 10.42 14.59
C LEU A 31 5.54 11.26 14.49
N PRO A 32 6.28 11.16 13.38
CA PRO A 32 7.44 12.02 13.17
C PRO A 32 7.01 13.50 13.23
N PRO A 33 7.82 14.38 13.84
CA PRO A 33 7.48 15.81 13.99
C PRO A 33 7.42 16.55 12.64
N GLY A 34 7.88 15.91 11.57
CA GLY A 34 8.00 16.52 10.25
C GLY A 34 9.29 17.32 10.11
N GLY A 35 9.57 17.78 8.89
CA GLY A 35 10.75 18.58 8.59
C GLY A 35 11.24 18.39 7.16
N ALA A 36 12.38 19.01 6.83
CA ALA A 36 12.94 19.01 5.48
C ALA A 36 13.78 17.76 5.15
N SER A 37 14.20 16.99 6.15
CA SER A 37 15.00 15.77 5.95
C SER A 37 14.14 14.50 6.03
N ALA A 38 14.57 13.44 5.34
CA ALA A 38 13.92 12.13 5.41
C ALA A 38 13.79 11.65 6.87
N TRP A 39 14.85 11.81 7.67
CA TRP A 39 14.85 11.46 9.09
C TRP A 39 13.77 12.20 9.89
N ALA A 40 13.66 13.53 9.70
CA ALA A 40 12.64 14.33 10.39
C ALA A 40 11.20 13.96 9.98
N GLN A 41 11.04 13.39 8.79
CA GLN A 41 9.79 12.83 8.28
C GLN A 41 9.56 11.36 8.68
N GLY A 42 10.44 10.78 9.51
CA GLY A 42 10.34 9.37 9.94
C GLY A 42 10.68 8.36 8.82
N LEU A 43 11.37 8.80 7.78
CA LEU A 43 11.78 7.98 6.65
C LEU A 43 13.25 7.56 6.79
N ASN A 44 13.53 6.32 6.40
CA ASN A 44 14.89 5.82 6.35
C ASN A 44 15.66 6.48 5.19
N LEU A 45 16.96 6.74 5.36
CA LEU A 45 17.82 7.16 4.25
C LEU A 45 18.26 5.97 3.40
N SER A 46 18.44 4.81 4.02
CA SER A 46 18.88 3.57 3.37
C SER A 46 18.04 2.36 3.80
N ASP A 47 17.93 1.38 2.91
CA ASP A 47 17.42 0.03 3.21
C ASP A 47 18.60 -0.94 3.18
N THR A 48 18.62 -1.87 4.14
CA THR A 48 19.67 -2.88 4.26
C THR A 48 19.06 -4.27 4.19
N LYS A 49 19.62 -5.14 3.36
CA LYS A 49 19.25 -6.56 3.27
C LYS A 49 20.45 -7.44 3.57
N ARG A 50 20.29 -8.38 4.50
CA ARG A 50 21.31 -9.41 4.76
C ARG A 50 21.31 -10.46 3.66
N VAL A 51 22.48 -10.79 3.16
CA VAL A 51 22.75 -11.94 2.29
C VAL A 51 23.78 -12.86 2.97
N GLY A 52 23.94 -14.08 2.49
CA GLY A 52 24.69 -15.13 3.21
C GLY A 52 26.05 -14.69 3.78
N SER A 53 26.81 -13.90 3.02
CA SER A 53 28.15 -13.45 3.42
C SER A 53 28.27 -11.93 3.59
N GLY A 54 27.17 -11.18 3.76
CA GLY A 54 27.27 -9.73 3.88
C GLY A 54 25.94 -8.97 3.91
N LEU A 55 26.02 -7.68 3.58
CA LEU A 55 24.89 -6.75 3.54
C LEU A 55 24.84 -6.08 2.16
N LEU A 56 23.63 -5.97 1.61
CA LEU A 56 23.31 -5.06 0.52
C LEU A 56 22.72 -3.80 1.14
N ILE A 57 23.25 -2.64 0.78
CA ILE A 57 22.79 -1.33 1.25
C ILE A 57 22.41 -0.51 0.03
N GLN A 58 21.21 0.06 0.03
CA GLN A 58 20.69 0.91 -1.02
C GLN A 58 20.00 2.14 -0.43
N SER A 59 19.82 3.19 -1.21
CA SER A 59 18.93 4.30 -0.83
C SER A 59 17.51 3.76 -0.61
N ALA A 60 16.82 4.28 0.41
CA ALA A 60 15.41 3.91 0.61
C ALA A 60 14.54 4.47 -0.51
N ASP A 61 13.51 3.71 -0.91
CA ASP A 61 12.49 4.21 -1.83
C ASP A 61 11.56 5.18 -1.08
N ASN A 62 11.95 6.46 -1.02
CA ASN A 62 11.17 7.55 -0.43
C ASN A 62 10.40 8.36 -1.47
N HIS A 63 10.45 7.98 -2.75
CA HIS A 63 9.78 8.74 -3.80
C HIS A 63 8.25 8.70 -3.64
N VAL A 64 7.60 9.86 -3.75
CA VAL A 64 6.15 10.01 -3.71
C VAL A 64 5.70 10.61 -5.03
N LEU A 65 5.01 9.79 -5.83
CA LEU A 65 4.45 10.20 -7.12
C LEU A 65 3.49 11.38 -6.92
N GLN A 66 3.62 12.41 -7.74
CA GLN A 66 2.70 13.54 -7.81
C GLN A 66 1.80 13.43 -9.03
N ARG A 67 0.62 14.07 -8.99
CA ARG A 67 -0.30 14.10 -10.15
C ARG A 67 0.36 14.68 -11.40
N ALA A 68 1.24 15.67 -11.23
CA ALA A 68 1.97 16.31 -12.32
C ALA A 68 2.94 15.37 -13.04
N ASP A 69 3.33 14.26 -12.40
CA ASP A 69 4.22 13.25 -12.99
C ASP A 69 3.44 12.29 -13.91
N LEU A 70 2.11 12.29 -13.85
CA LEU A 70 1.28 11.36 -14.61
C LEU A 70 1.23 11.74 -16.09
N LYS A 71 1.32 10.71 -16.94
CA LYS A 71 1.09 10.83 -18.37
C LYS A 71 -0.08 9.94 -18.78
N VAL A 72 -1.17 10.56 -19.26
CA VAL A 72 -2.29 9.83 -19.84
C VAL A 72 -1.90 9.36 -21.25
N VAL A 73 -1.81 8.04 -21.43
CA VAL A 73 -1.39 7.40 -22.70
C VAL A 73 -2.58 6.79 -23.47
N THR A 74 -3.79 6.92 -22.95
CA THR A 74 -5.04 6.41 -23.53
C THR A 74 -5.85 7.52 -24.22
N LYS A 75 -6.75 7.14 -25.14
CA LYS A 75 -7.70 8.09 -25.75
C LYS A 75 -8.73 8.61 -24.75
N LEU A 76 -9.27 7.70 -23.92
CA LEU A 76 -10.18 8.06 -22.84
C LEU A 76 -9.37 8.72 -21.71
N GLN A 77 -9.82 9.89 -21.29
CA GLN A 77 -9.27 10.59 -20.14
C GLN A 77 -9.89 10.05 -18.85
N PRO A 78 -9.10 9.83 -17.79
CA PRO A 78 -9.65 9.47 -16.49
C PRO A 78 -10.45 10.65 -15.92
N THR A 79 -11.47 10.35 -15.13
CA THR A 79 -12.15 11.36 -14.30
C THR A 79 -11.29 11.74 -13.10
N GLU A 80 -11.62 12.85 -12.43
CA GLU A 80 -10.92 13.24 -11.18
C GLU A 80 -10.97 12.13 -10.13
N GLN A 81 -12.13 11.50 -9.91
CA GLN A 81 -12.23 10.38 -8.96
C GLN A 81 -11.35 9.19 -9.36
N GLN A 82 -11.24 8.89 -10.66
CA GLN A 82 -10.36 7.83 -11.13
C GLN A 82 -8.88 8.19 -10.95
N LEU A 83 -8.50 9.45 -11.13
CA LEU A 83 -7.14 9.92 -10.83
C LEU A 83 -6.82 9.76 -9.34
N ASP A 84 -7.75 10.13 -8.45
CA ASP A 84 -7.60 9.96 -7.01
C ASP A 84 -7.39 8.49 -6.63
N ASP A 85 -8.21 7.60 -7.20
CA ASP A 85 -8.12 6.16 -6.98
C ASP A 85 -6.84 5.56 -7.56
N LEU A 86 -6.36 6.04 -8.71
CA LEU A 86 -5.07 5.64 -9.30
C LEU A 86 -3.89 6.05 -8.41
N MET A 87 -3.91 7.29 -7.89
CA MET A 87 -2.88 7.78 -6.97
C MET A 87 -2.87 6.99 -5.66
N PHE A 88 -4.05 6.63 -5.15
CA PHE A 88 -4.17 5.77 -3.98
C PHE A 88 -3.65 4.34 -4.28
N ALA A 89 -4.10 3.73 -5.37
CA ALA A 89 -3.68 2.39 -5.77
C ALA A 89 -2.15 2.30 -5.94
N TRP A 90 -1.53 3.32 -6.55
CA TRP A 90 -0.08 3.41 -6.71
C TRP A 90 0.64 3.47 -5.35
N LYS A 91 0.16 4.32 -4.45
CA LYS A 91 0.71 4.44 -3.08
C LYS A 91 0.69 3.10 -2.35
N VAL A 92 -0.40 2.34 -2.48
CA VAL A 92 -0.50 1.00 -1.90
C VAL A 92 0.45 0.03 -2.59
N ALA A 93 0.47 0.00 -3.93
CA ALA A 93 1.28 -0.93 -4.72
C ALA A 93 2.77 -0.86 -4.37
N LYS A 94 3.30 0.34 -4.07
CA LYS A 94 4.67 0.55 -3.60
C LYS A 94 5.07 -0.31 -2.39
N PHE A 95 4.12 -0.60 -1.48
CA PHE A 95 4.41 -1.36 -0.25
C PHE A 95 4.04 -2.85 -0.37
N VAL A 96 3.28 -3.23 -1.40
CA VAL A 96 2.92 -4.61 -1.68
C VAL A 96 4.12 -5.32 -2.31
N LYS A 97 4.42 -6.55 -1.87
CA LYS A 97 5.56 -7.30 -2.41
C LYS A 97 5.35 -7.68 -3.87
N SER A 98 6.36 -7.40 -4.68
CA SER A 98 6.38 -7.69 -6.12
C SER A 98 6.21 -9.19 -6.42
N ASN A 99 5.56 -9.57 -7.52
CA ASN A 99 4.83 -8.68 -8.44
C ASN A 99 3.46 -8.29 -7.87
N ALA A 100 3.14 -6.98 -7.86
CA ALA A 100 1.94 -6.48 -7.19
C ALA A 100 0.88 -6.00 -8.20
N ILE A 101 -0.39 -6.34 -7.95
CA ILE A 101 -1.56 -5.78 -8.64
C ILE A 101 -2.55 -5.32 -7.57
N VAL A 102 -2.92 -4.05 -7.61
CA VAL A 102 -3.82 -3.43 -6.63
C VAL A 102 -5.00 -2.80 -7.36
N PHE A 103 -6.20 -3.29 -7.06
CA PHE A 103 -7.46 -2.70 -7.50
C PHE A 103 -7.98 -1.74 -6.43
N CYS A 104 -8.47 -0.58 -6.83
CA CYS A 104 -8.97 0.47 -5.93
C CYS A 104 -10.27 1.08 -6.45
N LYS A 105 -11.14 1.49 -5.53
CA LYS A 105 -12.30 2.34 -5.80
C LYS A 105 -12.66 3.16 -4.58
N ASP A 106 -12.99 4.43 -4.78
CA ASP A 106 -13.43 5.36 -3.73
C ASP A 106 -12.46 5.41 -2.53
N GLY A 107 -11.15 5.38 -2.81
CA GLY A 107 -10.09 5.37 -1.79
C GLY A 107 -9.95 4.08 -0.99
N MET A 108 -10.56 2.97 -1.42
CA MET A 108 -10.49 1.66 -0.78
C MET A 108 -9.87 0.61 -1.71
N THR A 109 -8.99 -0.24 -1.17
CA THR A 109 -8.50 -1.41 -1.91
C THR A 109 -9.62 -2.43 -2.10
N MET A 110 -9.91 -2.78 -3.35
CA MET A 110 -10.95 -3.75 -3.73
C MET A 110 -10.39 -5.17 -3.88
N GLY A 111 -9.11 -5.28 -4.22
CA GLY A 111 -8.42 -6.56 -4.38
C GLY A 111 -6.92 -6.34 -4.48
N VAL A 112 -6.14 -7.21 -3.83
CA VAL A 112 -4.66 -7.11 -3.81
C VAL A 112 -4.04 -8.47 -4.10
N GLY A 113 -3.26 -8.53 -5.17
CA GLY A 113 -2.39 -9.63 -5.54
C GLY A 113 -0.94 -9.27 -5.26
N ALA A 114 -0.19 -10.17 -4.64
CA ALA A 114 1.17 -9.91 -4.16
C ALA A 114 2.06 -11.14 -4.29
N GLY A 115 3.36 -10.92 -4.48
CA GLY A 115 4.40 -11.94 -4.30
C GLY A 115 4.47 -13.02 -5.38
N GLN A 116 3.77 -12.86 -6.52
CA GLN A 116 3.75 -13.88 -7.56
C GLN A 116 4.89 -13.70 -8.57
N MET A 117 5.32 -14.81 -9.16
CA MET A 117 6.28 -14.82 -10.27
C MET A 117 5.69 -14.15 -11.53
N SER A 118 4.38 -14.26 -11.72
CA SER A 118 3.66 -13.67 -12.85
C SER A 118 2.65 -12.61 -12.38
N ARG A 119 2.65 -11.44 -13.03
CA ARG A 119 1.64 -10.39 -12.79
C ARG A 119 0.22 -10.85 -13.11
N LEU A 120 0.05 -11.77 -14.07
CA LEU A 120 -1.24 -12.35 -14.38
C LEU A 120 -1.79 -13.13 -13.18
N ASP A 121 -0.94 -13.85 -12.47
CA ASP A 121 -1.36 -14.61 -11.28
C ASP A 121 -1.68 -13.65 -10.11
N SER A 122 -0.92 -12.56 -9.95
CA SER A 122 -1.29 -11.50 -9.01
C SER A 122 -2.67 -10.91 -9.33
N ALA A 123 -2.98 -10.62 -10.59
CA ALA A 123 -4.30 -10.11 -10.98
C ALA A 123 -5.42 -11.13 -10.69
N ARG A 124 -5.19 -12.42 -10.97
CA ARG A 124 -6.14 -13.50 -10.64
C ARG A 124 -6.39 -13.60 -9.14
N ILE A 125 -5.33 -13.59 -8.32
CA ILE A 125 -5.44 -13.65 -6.85
C ILE A 125 -6.24 -12.45 -6.32
N ALA A 126 -5.98 -11.24 -6.85
CA ALA A 126 -6.73 -10.06 -6.47
C ALA A 126 -8.23 -10.20 -6.78
N SER A 127 -8.56 -10.73 -7.97
CA SER A 127 -9.94 -11.00 -8.39
C SER A 127 -10.64 -12.02 -7.52
N ILE A 128 -9.99 -13.16 -7.23
CA ILE A 128 -10.55 -14.22 -6.36
C ILE A 128 -10.82 -13.67 -4.95
N LYS A 129 -9.89 -12.88 -4.40
CA LYS A 129 -10.08 -12.26 -3.07
C LYS A 129 -11.22 -11.26 -3.06
N ALA A 130 -11.36 -10.46 -4.10
CA ALA A 130 -12.48 -9.52 -4.23
C ALA A 130 -13.81 -10.28 -4.28
N GLU A 131 -13.89 -11.36 -5.06
CA GLU A 131 -15.08 -12.22 -5.15
C GLU A 131 -15.44 -12.85 -3.80
N HIS A 132 -14.46 -13.42 -3.08
CA HIS A 132 -14.68 -13.97 -1.73
C HIS A 132 -15.18 -12.92 -0.74
N ALA A 133 -14.78 -11.66 -0.92
CA ALA A 133 -15.24 -10.52 -0.13
C ALA A 133 -16.55 -9.91 -0.66
N GLN A 134 -17.17 -10.49 -1.69
CA GLN A 134 -18.38 -9.99 -2.36
C GLN A 134 -18.21 -8.57 -2.92
N LEU A 135 -17.00 -8.22 -3.33
CA LEU A 135 -16.65 -6.94 -3.94
C LEU A 135 -16.57 -7.06 -5.46
N SER A 136 -17.15 -6.09 -6.16
CA SER A 136 -17.02 -5.99 -7.62
C SER A 136 -15.75 -5.23 -8.00
N LEU A 137 -14.98 -5.78 -8.94
CA LEU A 137 -13.86 -5.08 -9.58
C LEU A 137 -14.28 -4.24 -10.79
N GLN A 138 -15.59 -4.15 -11.09
CA GLN A 138 -16.06 -3.35 -12.22
C GLN A 138 -15.88 -1.85 -11.92
N GLY A 139 -15.22 -1.14 -12.84
CA GLY A 139 -15.01 0.30 -12.74
C GLY A 139 -13.96 0.73 -11.71
N THR A 140 -13.12 -0.18 -11.24
CA THR A 140 -12.00 0.13 -10.34
C THR A 140 -10.80 0.69 -11.09
N ALA A 141 -10.02 1.55 -10.44
CA ALA A 141 -8.65 1.85 -10.84
C ALA A 141 -7.72 0.68 -10.51
N VAL A 142 -6.63 0.51 -11.27
CA VAL A 142 -5.65 -0.58 -11.06
C VAL A 142 -4.24 -0.04 -11.15
N ALA A 143 -3.39 -0.41 -10.19
CA ALA A 143 -1.95 -0.14 -10.22
C ALA A 143 -1.15 -1.45 -10.26
N SER A 144 -0.04 -1.41 -10.99
CA SER A 144 0.99 -2.46 -11.02
C SER A 144 2.32 -1.82 -10.63
N ASP A 145 3.08 -2.48 -9.76
CA ASP A 145 4.38 -1.98 -9.27
C ASP A 145 5.47 -1.94 -10.35
N ALA A 146 5.26 -2.62 -11.47
CA ALA A 146 6.08 -2.46 -12.67
C ALA A 146 5.26 -2.65 -13.97
N PHE A 147 5.90 -2.40 -15.10
CA PHE A 147 5.24 -2.40 -16.42
C PHE A 147 4.62 -3.76 -16.79
N PHE A 148 3.56 -3.71 -17.59
CA PHE A 148 3.00 -4.90 -18.23
C PHE A 148 3.80 -5.22 -19.51
N PRO A 149 4.42 -6.41 -19.61
CA PRO A 149 5.25 -6.76 -20.77
C PRO A 149 4.42 -7.13 -22.01
N PHE A 150 3.13 -7.46 -21.85
CA PHE A 150 2.24 -7.93 -22.91
C PHE A 150 0.84 -7.28 -22.76
N ARG A 151 0.04 -7.37 -23.83
CA ARG A 151 -1.37 -6.96 -23.85
C ARG A 151 -2.28 -8.13 -23.54
#